data_AF-A0A0P7Z5M5-F1
#
_entry.id   AF-A0A0P7Z5M5-F1
#
_cell.length_a   1.000
_cell.length_b   1.000
_cell.length_c   1.000
_cell.angle_alpha   90.00
_cell.angle_beta   90.00
_cell.angle_gamma   90.00
#
_symmetry.space_group_name_H-M   'P 1'
#
loop_
_entity.id
_entity.type
_entity.pdbx_description
1 polymer ?
#
loop_
_entity_poly.entity_id
_entity_poly.type
_entity_poly.pdbx_seq_one_letter_code
_entity_poly.pdbx_strand_id
1 'polypeptide(L)'
;MPLASCHPLLGGVRGGLCLLPSCPLFFVLFRPTFAIVQWSDEDNCFLVGFPDFPGQEWRTHGDTYEEALSNGTEALKSLVMAYQSTGDPLPQPQTIPMISS
;
A
#
# COMPACT_ATOMS: atom_id res chain seq x y z
N MET A 1 19.23 -6.03 -17.04
CA MET A 1 18.62 -4.69 -17.06
C MET A 1 19.15 -3.93 -15.84
N PRO A 2 19.95 -2.87 -15.98
CA PRO A 2 20.53 -2.22 -14.81
C PRO A 2 19.44 -1.44 -14.07
N LEU A 3 19.35 -1.68 -12.76
CA LEU A 3 18.58 -0.87 -11.82
C LEU A 3 19.01 0.59 -11.99
N ALA A 4 18.08 1.45 -12.42
CA ALA A 4 18.32 2.88 -12.53
C ALA A 4 18.59 3.42 -11.12
N SER A 5 19.88 3.56 -10.81
CA SER A 5 20.38 4.28 -9.66
C SER A 5 19.74 5.67 -9.65
N CYS A 6 18.96 5.97 -8.62
CA CYS A 6 18.52 7.34 -8.32
C CYS A 6 19.78 8.23 -8.24
N HIS A 7 19.99 9.09 -9.23
CA HIS A 7 21.11 10.02 -9.25
C HIS A 7 20.67 11.33 -8.55
N PRO A 8 21.39 11.84 -7.53
CA PRO A 8 20.89 12.93 -6.67
C PRO A 8 20.78 14.32 -7.33
N LEU A 9 21.09 14.46 -8.63
CA LEU A 9 21.33 15.76 -9.25
C LEU A 9 20.11 16.38 -9.96
N LEU A 10 18.94 15.73 -9.94
CA LEU A 10 17.72 16.24 -10.54
C LEU A 10 16.62 16.48 -9.49
N GLY A 11 16.84 17.46 -8.59
CA GLY A 11 15.80 18.32 -8.00
C GLY A 11 14.47 17.70 -7.53
N GLY A 12 14.44 16.46 -7.03
CA GLY A 12 13.20 15.72 -6.78
C GLY A 12 13.07 15.11 -5.39
N VAL A 13 13.75 15.67 -4.37
CA VAL A 13 13.71 15.14 -3.01
C VAL A 13 13.27 16.24 -2.04
N ARG A 14 12.08 16.11 -1.44
CA ARG A 14 11.65 16.91 -0.29
C ARG A 14 11.50 15.96 0.90
N GLY A 15 12.24 16.21 1.98
CA GLY A 15 12.19 15.37 3.18
C GLY A 15 12.69 13.93 2.99
N GLY A 16 13.56 13.66 2.00
CA GLY A 16 14.11 12.33 1.73
C GLY A 16 13.27 11.45 0.80
N LEU A 17 12.09 11.90 0.37
CA LEU A 17 11.24 11.15 -0.58
C LEU A 17 11.46 11.60 -2.03
N CYS A 18 11.70 10.63 -2.92
CA CYS A 18 11.71 10.85 -4.37
C CYS A 18 10.29 11.15 -4.86
N LEU A 19 10.08 12.36 -5.39
CA LEU A 19 8.79 12.83 -5.93
C LEU A 19 8.63 12.60 -7.43
N LEU A 20 9.53 11.87 -8.07
CA LEU A 20 9.39 11.58 -9.49
C LEU A 20 8.18 10.66 -9.71
N PRO A 21 7.36 10.88 -10.75
CA PRO A 21 6.25 9.99 -11.08
C PRO A 21 6.76 8.58 -11.48
N SER A 22 8.03 8.44 -11.87
CA SER A 22 8.69 7.16 -12.08
C SER A 22 9.18 6.49 -10.80
N CYS A 23 9.14 7.18 -9.64
CA CYS A 23 9.58 6.63 -8.38
C CYS A 23 8.48 5.75 -7.75
N PRO A 24 8.81 4.51 -7.35
CA PRO A 24 7.84 3.55 -6.83
C PRO A 24 7.12 4.06 -5.56
N LEU A 25 7.85 4.82 -4.71
CA LEU A 25 7.32 5.43 -3.49
C LEU A 25 6.25 6.51 -3.74
N PHE A 26 6.30 7.20 -4.87
CA PHE A 26 5.28 8.19 -5.23
C PHE A 26 3.94 7.50 -5.53
N PHE A 27 3.96 6.38 -6.26
CA PHE A 27 2.74 5.62 -6.53
C PHE A 27 2.12 4.98 -5.29
N VAL A 28 2.93 4.58 -4.31
CA VAL A 28 2.45 3.95 -3.07
C VAL A 28 1.66 4.94 -2.20
N LEU A 29 2.10 6.20 -2.13
CA LEU A 29 1.52 7.19 -1.22
C LEU A 29 0.31 7.95 -1.79
N PHE A 30 0.15 7.96 -3.11
CA PHE A 30 -0.89 8.74 -3.78
C PHE A 30 -1.93 7.87 -4.50
N ARG A 31 -1.86 6.53 -4.42
CA ARG A 31 -2.93 5.67 -4.89
C ARG A 31 -4.05 5.60 -3.85
N PRO A 32 -5.29 5.98 -4.20
CA PRO A 32 -6.42 5.66 -3.34
C PRO A 32 -6.53 4.14 -3.27
N THR A 33 -6.69 3.60 -2.07
CA THR A 33 -7.05 2.21 -1.78
C THR A 33 -7.69 2.20 -0.39
N PHE A 34 -8.35 1.12 -0.02
CA PHE A 34 -8.96 1.01 1.30
C PHE A 34 -8.54 -0.28 1.98
N ALA A 35 -8.36 -0.19 3.29
CA ALA A 35 -8.14 -1.35 4.14
C ALA A 35 -9.48 -1.78 4.74
N ILE A 36 -9.71 -3.09 4.80
CA ILE A 36 -10.71 -3.67 5.71
C ILE A 36 -9.97 -4.08 6.97
N VAL A 37 -10.51 -3.70 8.13
CA VAL A 37 -10.03 -4.16 9.44
C VAL A 37 -11.15 -4.92 10.12
N GLN A 38 -10.89 -6.16 10.54
CA GLN A 38 -11.88 -7.03 11.15
C GLN A 38 -11.30 -7.78 12.36
N TRP A 39 -12.10 -7.94 13.41
CA TRP A 39 -11.73 -8.76 14.56
C TRP A 39 -11.83 -10.25 14.22
N SER A 40 -10.81 -11.04 14.59
CA SER A 40 -10.81 -12.49 14.55
C SER A 40 -10.99 -13.03 15.98
N ASP A 41 -12.11 -13.71 16.24
CA ASP A 41 -12.31 -14.41 17.51
C ASP A 41 -11.38 -15.63 17.67
N GLU A 42 -10.93 -16.23 16.56
CA GLU A 42 -10.03 -17.38 16.57
C GLU A 42 -8.60 -16.98 16.93
N ASP A 43 -8.12 -15.86 16.38
CA ASP A 43 -6.75 -15.37 16.58
C ASP A 43 -6.64 -14.31 17.69
N ASN A 44 -7.78 -13.84 18.21
CA ASN A 44 -7.89 -12.79 19.23
C ASN A 44 -7.11 -11.51 18.85
N CYS A 45 -7.21 -11.11 17.57
CA CYS A 45 -6.55 -9.91 17.04
C CYS A 45 -7.36 -9.30 15.88
N PHE A 46 -6.97 -8.10 15.46
CA PHE A 46 -7.51 -7.47 14.25
C PHE A 46 -6.72 -7.92 13.03
N LEU A 47 -7.41 -8.39 12.00
CA LEU A 47 -6.88 -8.71 10.69
C LEU A 47 -7.07 -7.53 9.74
N VAL A 48 -6.11 -7.34 8.84
CA VAL A 48 -6.16 -6.27 7.82
C VAL A 48 -6.02 -6.82 6.42
N GLY A 49 -6.97 -6.48 5.55
CA GLY A 49 -7.02 -6.90 4.15
C GLY A 49 -7.19 -5.73 3.19
N PHE A 50 -6.85 -5.96 1.91
CA PHE A 50 -7.02 -4.99 0.82
C PHE A 50 -7.81 -5.64 -0.32
N PRO A 51 -9.13 -5.44 -0.40
CA PRO A 51 -10.01 -6.18 -1.33
C PRO A 51 -9.68 -5.97 -2.81
N ASP A 52 -9.06 -4.86 -3.14
CA ASP A 52 -8.58 -4.52 -4.47
C ASP A 52 -7.43 -5.44 -4.91
N PHE A 53 -6.67 -6.02 -3.97
CA PHE A 53 -5.54 -6.89 -4.28
C PHE A 53 -5.92 -8.37 -4.26
N PRO A 54 -5.83 -9.08 -5.40
CA PRO A 54 -6.16 -10.49 -5.45
C PRO A 54 -5.18 -11.34 -4.60
N GLY A 55 -5.63 -12.55 -4.25
CA GLY A 55 -4.85 -13.52 -3.49
C GLY A 55 -5.31 -13.61 -2.05
N GLN A 56 -4.36 -13.54 -1.11
CA GLN A 56 -4.64 -13.68 0.32
C GLN A 56 -5.51 -12.52 0.82
N GLU A 57 -6.62 -12.86 1.46
CA GLU A 57 -7.61 -11.91 2.00
C GLU A 57 -7.00 -11.03 3.10
N TRP A 58 -6.38 -11.66 4.10
CA TRP A 58 -5.73 -10.97 5.23
C TRP A 58 -4.23 -10.86 5.02
N ARG A 59 -3.68 -9.63 4.98
CA ARG A 59 -2.26 -9.37 4.74
C ARG A 59 -1.43 -9.28 6.00
N THR A 60 -2.03 -8.85 7.09
CA THR A 60 -1.36 -8.65 8.38
C THR A 60 -2.39 -8.58 9.50
N HIS A 61 -1.91 -8.43 10.73
CA HIS A 61 -2.73 -8.34 11.92
C HIS A 61 -2.15 -7.34 12.93
N GLY A 62 -2.89 -7.07 14.00
CA GLY A 62 -2.43 -6.32 15.17
C GLY A 62 -3.38 -6.52 16.36
N ASP A 63 -2.88 -6.37 17.57
CA ASP A 63 -3.67 -6.62 18.78
C ASP A 63 -4.63 -5.46 19.07
N THR A 64 -4.33 -4.27 18.54
CA THR A 64 -5.17 -3.09 18.58
C THR A 64 -5.52 -2.60 17.17
N TYR A 65 -6.57 -1.79 17.05
CA TYR A 65 -6.94 -1.15 15.79
C TYR A 65 -5.79 -0.32 15.21
N GLU A 66 -5.10 0.46 16.06
CA GLU A 66 -3.99 1.31 15.66
C GLU A 66 -2.79 0.50 15.17
N GLU A 67 -2.44 -0.57 15.89
CA GLU A 67 -1.36 -1.46 15.50
C GLU A 67 -1.68 -2.15 14.17
N ALA A 68 -2.89 -2.69 14.03
CA ALA A 68 -3.33 -3.37 12.82
C ALA A 68 -3.25 -2.44 11.60
N LEU A 69 -3.74 -1.19 11.72
CA LEU A 69 -3.65 -0.20 10.65
C LEU A 69 -2.21 0.22 10.33
N SER A 70 -1.36 0.38 11.35
CA SER A 70 0.07 0.65 11.17
C SER A 70 0.74 -0.47 10.37
N ASN A 71 0.53 -1.71 10.79
CA ASN A 71 1.05 -2.89 10.11
C ASN A 71 0.48 -3.01 8.68
N GLY A 72 -0.81 -2.72 8.50
CA GLY A 72 -1.48 -2.70 7.20
C GLY A 72 -0.83 -1.70 6.24
N THR A 73 -0.48 -0.52 6.72
CA THR A 73 0.20 0.51 5.92
C THR A 73 1.57 0.01 5.43
N GLU A 74 2.35 -0.65 6.27
CA GLU A 74 3.63 -1.24 5.87
C GLU A 74 3.48 -2.45 4.93
N ALA A 75 2.47 -3.29 5.16
CA ALA A 75 2.13 -4.40 4.29
C ALA A 75 1.72 -3.93 2.89
N LEU A 76 0.92 -2.86 2.80
CA LEU A 76 0.52 -2.25 1.52
C LEU A 76 1.73 -1.69 0.76
N LYS A 77 2.64 -0.98 1.45
CA LYS A 77 3.88 -0.49 0.83
C LYS A 77 4.68 -1.64 0.23
N SER A 78 4.87 -2.71 0.99
CA SER A 78 5.59 -3.90 0.57
C SER A 78 4.92 -4.61 -0.61
N LEU A 79 3.59 -4.72 -0.57
CA LEU A 79 2.80 -5.34 -1.63
C LEU A 79 2.91 -4.58 -2.96
N VAL A 80 2.82 -3.25 -2.91
CA VAL A 80 2.97 -2.41 -4.10
C VAL A 80 4.38 -2.52 -4.69
N MET A 81 5.41 -2.53 -3.84
CA MET A 81 6.79 -2.74 -4.28
C MET A 81 6.96 -4.11 -4.96
N ALA A 82 6.31 -5.15 -4.44
CA ALA A 82 6.35 -6.48 -5.04
C ALA A 82 5.78 -6.48 -6.48
N TYR A 83 4.56 -5.96 -6.69
CA TYR A 83 3.96 -5.82 -8.03
C TYR A 83 4.86 -5.05 -9.00
N GLN A 84 5.48 -3.97 -8.53
CA GLN A 84 6.40 -3.18 -9.37
C GLN A 84 7.66 -3.96 -9.74
N SER A 85 8.21 -4.74 -8.79
CA SER A 85 9.42 -5.55 -9.01
C SER A 85 9.18 -6.70 -9.98
N THR A 86 7.96 -7.27 -10.01
CA THR A 86 7.57 -8.32 -10.95
C THR A 86 7.09 -7.75 -12.28
N GLY A 87 6.79 -6.45 -12.34
CA GLY A 87 6.23 -5.78 -13.51
C GLY A 87 4.72 -6.03 -13.68
N ASP A 88 4.07 -6.55 -12.63
CA ASP A 88 2.63 -6.79 -12.63
C ASP A 88 1.84 -5.48 -12.52
N PRO A 89 0.73 -5.34 -13.26
CA PRO A 89 -0.12 -4.16 -13.13
C PRO A 89 -0.78 -4.15 -11.75
N LEU A 90 -0.65 -3.03 -11.07
CA LEU A 90 -1.36 -2.80 -9.81
C LEU A 90 -2.88 -2.73 -10.05
N PRO A 91 -3.69 -3.36 -9.18
CA PRO A 91 -5.14 -3.41 -9.35
C PRO A 91 -5.79 -2.04 -9.27
N GLN A 92 -6.91 -1.84 -9.98
CA GLN A 92 -7.67 -0.59 -9.90
C GLN A 92 -8.30 -0.44 -8.51
N PRO A 93 -8.18 0.74 -7.88
CA PRO A 93 -8.84 1.02 -6.61
C PRO A 93 -10.35 0.92 -6.73
N GLN A 94 -10.99 0.33 -5.71
CA GLN A 94 -12.42 0.49 -5.55
C GLN A 94 -12.69 1.85 -4.91
N THR A 95 -13.57 2.64 -5.52
CA THR A 95 -13.98 3.94 -5.00
C THR A 95 -15.47 3.93 -4.76
N ILE A 96 -15.88 4.53 -3.64
CA ILE A 96 -17.28 4.77 -3.35
C ILE A 96 -17.61 6.15 -3.93
N PRO A 97 -18.63 6.29 -4.80
CA PRO A 97 -19.02 7.60 -5.32
C PRO A 97 -19.48 8.50 -4.17
N MET A 98 -19.29 9.81 -4.34
CA MET A 98 -19.81 10.81 -3.39
C MET A 98 -21.29 10.53 -3.10
N ILE A 99 -21.63 10.46 -1.82
CA ILE A 99 -23.01 10.25 -1.37
C ILE A 99 -23.79 11.52 -1.73
N SER A 100 -24.66 11.45 -2.74
CA SER A 100 -25.68 12.48 -2.96
C SER A 100 -26.85 12.17 -2.02
N SER A 101 -26.95 12.93 -0.93
CA SER A 101 -28.15 12.98 -0.08
C SER A 101 -29.31 13.64 -0.79
#